data_AF-A0A1N7LT49-F1
#
_entry.id   AF-A0A1N7LT49-F1
#
_cell.length_a   1.000
_cell.length_b   1.000
_cell.length_c   1.000
_cell.angle_alpha   90.00
_cell.angle_beta   90.00
_cell.angle_gamma   90.00
#
_symmetry.space_group_name_H-M   'P 1'
#
loop_
_entity.id
_entity.type
_entity.pdbx_description
1 polymer ?
#
loop_
_entity_poly.entity_id
_entity_poly.type
_entity_poly.pdbx_seq_one_letter_code
_entity_poly.pdbx_strand_id
1 'polypeptide(L)'
;MAGRPCAMRKVAPLPAYHDAVLDEFRALSRPCVAGAEFLLEELESADPDPDERCGLLEDRYEIYTLAIPGCRGTALALALDTARRPPWPCLLLGLMSRRGDLCEAARRRATQHLSLIDPSWEPAHGKD
;
A
#
# COMPACT_ATOMS: atom_id res chain seq x y z
N MET A 1 15.93 -31.70 4.21
CA MET A 1 15.60 -30.49 3.43
C MET A 1 15.05 -29.46 4.41
N ALA A 2 15.87 -28.54 4.90
CA ALA A 2 15.39 -27.44 5.71
C ALA A 2 14.68 -26.46 4.78
N GLY A 3 13.37 -26.28 4.94
CA GLY A 3 12.64 -25.22 4.24
C GLY A 3 13.31 -23.90 4.54
N ARG A 4 13.72 -23.16 3.51
CA ARG A 4 14.18 -21.78 3.71
C ARG A 4 13.04 -21.05 4.42
N PRO A 5 13.29 -20.33 5.52
CA PRO A 5 12.24 -19.51 6.11
C PRO A 5 11.72 -18.59 5.01
N CYS A 6 10.42 -18.64 4.73
CA CYS A 6 9.77 -17.63 3.90
C CYS A 6 10.13 -16.29 4.53
N ALA A 7 10.94 -15.49 3.83
CA ALA A 7 11.37 -14.21 4.35
C ALA A 7 10.13 -13.32 4.44
N MET A 8 9.61 -13.13 5.66
CA MET A 8 8.47 -12.25 5.89
C MET A 8 8.87 -10.83 5.52
N ARG A 9 8.06 -10.19 4.68
CA ARG A 9 8.23 -8.80 4.31
C ARG A 9 7.82 -7.91 5.47
N LYS A 10 8.59 -6.85 5.71
CA LYS A 10 8.14 -5.76 6.60
C LYS A 10 7.06 -4.96 5.90
N VAL A 11 5.87 -4.91 6.50
CA VAL A 11 4.76 -4.02 6.14
C VAL A 11 4.65 -2.97 7.24
N ALA A 12 4.98 -1.71 6.93
CA ALA A 12 4.92 -0.65 7.94
C ALA A 12 4.75 0.73 7.31
N PRO A 13 4.12 1.69 8.00
CA PRO A 13 4.19 3.09 7.62
C PRO A 13 5.63 3.61 7.59
N LEU A 14 5.85 4.70 6.86
CA LEU A 14 7.07 5.48 7.03
C LEU A 14 7.09 6.10 8.44
N PRO A 15 8.24 6.12 9.15
CA PRO A 15 8.30 6.57 10.54
C PRO A 15 7.69 7.95 10.78
N ALA A 16 7.89 8.90 9.85
CA ALA A 16 7.34 10.25 9.94
C ALA A 16 5.80 10.32 9.88
N TYR A 17 5.15 9.27 9.36
CA TYR A 17 3.70 9.19 9.16
C TYR A 17 3.05 8.07 9.97
N HIS A 18 3.82 7.43 10.85
CA HIS A 18 3.37 6.28 11.62
C HIS A 18 2.10 6.57 12.42
N ASP A 19 2.10 7.65 13.20
CA ASP A 19 0.97 7.98 14.07
C ASP A 19 -0.26 8.43 13.27
N ALA A 20 -0.04 9.17 12.18
CA ALA A 20 -1.13 9.58 11.28
C ALA A 20 -1.83 8.36 10.65
N VAL A 21 -1.06 7.38 10.18
CA VAL A 21 -1.64 6.14 9.63
C VAL A 21 -2.34 5.35 10.73
N LEU A 22 -1.75 5.23 11.94
CA LEU A 22 -2.41 4.54 13.04
C LEU A 22 -3.75 5.19 13.45
N ASP A 23 -3.83 6.52 13.43
CA ASP A 23 -5.06 7.24 13.75
C ASP A 23 -6.16 6.98 12.70
N GLU A 24 -5.79 6.83 11.43
CA GLU A 24 -6.74 6.41 10.38
C GLU A 24 -7.33 5.01 10.68
N PHE A 25 -6.50 4.05 11.10
CA PHE A 25 -6.96 2.71 11.46
C PHE A 25 -7.84 2.71 12.71
N ARG A 26 -7.51 3.54 13.71
CA ARG A 26 -8.34 3.68 14.93
C ARG A 26 -9.73 4.23 14.65
N ALA A 27 -9.90 4.99 13.57
CA ALA A 27 -11.19 5.54 13.15
C ALA A 27 -12.08 4.51 12.43
N LEU A 28 -11.57 3.33 12.09
CA LEU A 28 -12.34 2.29 11.42
C LEU A 28 -13.34 1.59 12.33
N SER A 29 -14.42 1.09 11.73
CA SER A 29 -15.32 0.16 12.41
C SER A 29 -14.64 -1.20 12.62
N ARG A 30 -15.07 -1.98 13.61
CA ARG A 30 -14.48 -3.30 13.92
C ARG A 30 -14.36 -4.24 12.71
N PRO A 31 -15.39 -4.39 11.83
CA PRO A 31 -15.26 -5.22 10.64
C PRO A 31 -14.19 -4.72 9.66
N CYS A 32 -14.05 -3.40 9.52
CA CYS A 32 -13.02 -2.80 8.67
C CYS A 32 -11.62 -3.03 9.22
N VAL A 33 -11.44 -2.97 10.55
CA VAL A 33 -10.15 -3.27 11.19
C VAL A 33 -9.76 -4.72 10.90
N ALA A 34 -10.65 -5.69 11.12
CA ALA A 34 -10.37 -7.10 10.87
C ALA A 34 -10.01 -7.36 9.40
N GLY A 35 -10.71 -6.72 8.45
CA GLY A 35 -10.38 -6.82 7.03
C GLY A 35 -9.03 -6.19 6.69
N ALA A 36 -8.64 -5.10 7.34
CA ALA A 36 -7.37 -4.46 7.13
C ALA A 36 -6.21 -5.28 7.73
N GLU A 37 -6.39 -5.83 8.93
CA GLU A 37 -5.43 -6.75 9.57
C GLU A 37 -5.18 -7.99 8.69
N PHE A 38 -6.25 -8.58 8.15
CA PHE A 38 -6.14 -9.68 7.19
C PHE A 38 -5.26 -9.33 5.98
N LEU A 39 -5.49 -8.16 5.36
CA LEU A 39 -4.66 -7.72 4.23
C LEU A 39 -3.19 -7.48 4.63
N LEU A 40 -2.94 -6.91 5.81
CA LEU A 40 -1.58 -6.67 6.29
C LEU A 40 -0.83 -7.99 6.49
N GLU A 41 -1.47 -9.00 7.07
CA GLU A 41 -0.90 -10.34 7.22
C GLU A 41 -0.61 -11.00 5.87
N GLU A 42 -1.52 -10.90 4.89
CA GLU A 42 -1.26 -11.42 3.54
C GLU A 42 -0.05 -10.72 2.90
N LEU A 43 0.03 -9.40 3.02
CA LEU A 43 1.13 -8.60 2.49
C LEU A 43 2.49 -8.92 3.11
N GLU A 44 2.55 -9.48 4.32
CA GLU A 44 3.82 -9.94 4.91
C GLU A 44 4.34 -11.22 4.22
N SER A 45 3.45 -11.98 3.57
CA SER A 45 3.73 -13.30 3.00
C SER A 45 3.69 -13.39 1.48
N ALA A 46 2.97 -12.48 0.81
CA ALA A 46 2.76 -12.48 -0.63
C ALA A 46 2.72 -11.06 -1.21
N ASP A 47 3.05 -10.92 -2.49
CA ASP A 47 2.89 -9.68 -3.23
C ASP A 47 1.40 -9.37 -3.49
N PRO A 48 1.00 -8.09 -3.56
CA PRO A 48 -0.36 -7.71 -3.90
C PRO A 48 -0.69 -8.13 -5.34
N ASP A 49 -1.99 -8.25 -5.63
CA ASP A 49 -2.47 -8.62 -6.96
C ASP A 49 -2.02 -7.57 -8.00
N PRO A 50 -1.36 -7.99 -9.11
CA PRO A 50 -1.01 -7.09 -10.21
C PRO A 50 -2.17 -6.26 -10.77
N ASP A 51 -3.41 -6.76 -10.71
CA ASP A 51 -4.60 -6.05 -11.19
C ASP A 51 -5.02 -4.88 -10.26
N GLU A 52 -4.54 -4.89 -9.02
CA GLU A 52 -4.72 -3.81 -8.04
C GLU A 52 -3.62 -2.74 -8.12
N ARG A 53 -2.63 -2.93 -9.00
CA ARG A 53 -1.58 -1.95 -9.26
C ARG A 53 -2.15 -0.69 -9.89
N CYS A 54 -1.76 0.45 -9.35
CA CYS A 54 -2.10 1.78 -9.86
C CYS A 54 -1.04 2.32 -10.83
N GLY A 55 0.24 2.07 -10.56
CA GLY A 55 1.33 2.54 -11.41
C GLY A 55 2.68 2.52 -10.70
N LEU A 56 3.71 2.99 -11.41
CA LEU A 56 5.08 3.09 -10.94
C LEU A 56 5.45 4.56 -10.72
N LEU A 57 5.93 4.89 -9.53
CA LEU A 57 6.36 6.22 -9.12
C LEU A 57 7.88 6.27 -8.98
N GLU A 58 8.51 7.26 -9.61
CA GLU A 58 9.96 7.49 -9.55
C GLU A 58 10.80 6.25 -9.95
N ASP A 59 10.31 5.48 -10.92
CA ASP A 59 10.90 4.21 -11.41
C ASP A 59 11.26 3.19 -10.31
N ARG A 60 10.59 3.31 -9.14
CA ARG A 60 11.00 2.62 -7.91
C ARG A 60 9.84 2.15 -7.03
N TYR A 61 8.77 2.91 -6.96
CA TYR A 61 7.69 2.62 -6.04
C TYR A 61 6.46 2.15 -6.80
N GLU A 62 6.18 0.84 -6.74
CA GLU A 62 4.93 0.33 -7.28
C GLU A 62 3.79 0.64 -6.31
N ILE A 63 2.82 1.43 -6.78
CA ILE A 63 1.70 1.90 -5.98
C ILE A 63 0.51 0.97 -6.17
N TYR A 64 -0.12 0.57 -5.06
CA TYR A 64 -1.29 -0.30 -5.05
C TYR A 64 -2.40 0.29 -4.19
N THR A 65 -3.64 -0.04 -4.54
CA THR A 65 -4.81 0.22 -3.69
C THR A 65 -5.66 -1.04 -3.56
N LEU A 66 -5.71 -1.61 -2.35
CA LEU A 66 -6.40 -2.87 -2.09
C LEU A 66 -7.76 -2.61 -1.45
N ALA A 67 -8.80 -3.26 -1.93
CA ALA A 67 -10.11 -3.15 -1.31
C ALA A 67 -10.13 -3.86 0.06
N ILE A 68 -10.49 -3.15 1.14
CA ILE A 68 -10.55 -3.76 2.47
C ILE A 68 -11.78 -4.68 2.58
N PRO A 69 -11.61 -6.00 2.81
CA PRO A 69 -12.73 -6.92 2.99
C PRO A 69 -13.66 -6.48 4.12
N GLY A 70 -14.96 -6.57 3.92
CA GLY A 70 -15.94 -6.13 4.93
C GLY A 70 -16.06 -4.61 5.11
N CYS A 71 -15.25 -3.80 4.41
CA CYS A 71 -15.26 -2.34 4.50
C CYS A 71 -15.66 -1.69 3.16
N ARG A 72 -16.97 -1.66 2.87
CA ARG A 72 -17.51 -1.09 1.63
C ARG A 72 -17.30 0.43 1.59
N GLY A 73 -16.20 0.87 0.98
CA GLY A 73 -15.92 2.30 0.79
C GLY A 73 -14.53 2.75 1.21
N THR A 74 -13.72 1.85 1.77
CA THR A 74 -12.33 2.13 2.14
C THR A 74 -11.38 1.17 1.41
N ALA A 75 -10.24 1.69 0.99
CA ALA A 75 -9.15 0.93 0.41
C ALA A 75 -7.86 1.18 1.20
N LEU A 76 -6.98 0.19 1.21
CA LEU A 76 -5.64 0.27 1.76
C LEU A 76 -4.69 0.74 0.65
N ALA A 77 -3.98 1.83 0.86
CA ALA A 77 -2.94 2.30 -0.07
C ALA A 77 -1.55 1.89 0.44
N LEU A 78 -0.72 1.41 -0.47
CA LEU A 78 0.64 0.98 -0.17
C LEU A 78 1.59 1.24 -1.35
N ALA A 79 2.89 1.22 -1.05
CA ALA A 79 3.96 1.27 -2.04
C ALA A 79 4.97 0.14 -1.81
N LEU A 80 5.34 -0.59 -2.86
CA LEU A 80 6.47 -1.53 -2.82
C LEU A 80 7.74 -0.81 -3.24
N ASP A 81 8.79 -0.85 -2.41
CA ASP A 81 10.11 -0.30 -2.75
C ASP A 81 10.92 -1.31 -3.58
N THR A 82 10.84 -1.20 -4.90
CA THR A 82 11.45 -2.14 -5.85
C THR A 82 12.95 -1.90 -6.08
N ALA A 83 13.54 -0.88 -5.47
CA ALA A 83 14.99 -0.64 -5.54
C ALA A 83 15.83 -1.73 -4.86
N ARG A 84 15.19 -2.60 -4.06
CA ARG A 84 15.84 -3.71 -3.35
C ARG A 84 15.51 -5.04 -4.03
N ARG A 85 16.30 -6.08 -3.73
CA ARG A 85 15.93 -7.45 -4.15
C ARG A 85 14.71 -7.94 -3.34
N PRO A 86 13.84 -8.76 -3.95
CA PRO A 86 12.72 -9.36 -3.24
C PRO A 86 13.15 -10.12 -1.97
N PRO A 87 12.31 -10.11 -0.91
CA PRO A 87 11.01 -9.44 -0.83
C PRO A 87 11.15 -7.91 -0.74
N TRP A 88 10.42 -7.17 -1.58
CA TRP A 88 10.45 -5.70 -1.61
C TRP A 88 9.78 -5.13 -0.38
N PRO A 89 10.37 -4.20 0.39
CA PRO A 89 9.69 -3.59 1.53
C PRO A 89 8.34 -2.97 1.15
N CYS A 90 7.31 -3.18 1.99
CA CYS A 90 5.98 -2.63 1.77
C CYS A 90 5.78 -1.43 2.70
N LEU A 91 5.59 -0.26 2.09
CA LEU A 91 5.34 1.01 2.78
C LEU A 91 3.84 1.24 2.85
N LEU A 92 3.31 1.30 4.07
CA LEU A 92 1.91 1.59 4.29
C LEU A 92 1.65 3.09 4.12
N LEU A 93 0.83 3.46 3.14
CA LEU A 93 0.44 4.86 2.90
C LEU A 93 -0.81 5.24 3.68
N GLY A 94 -1.60 4.26 4.12
CA GLY A 94 -2.79 4.47 4.95
C GLY A 94 -4.09 4.12 4.21
N LEU A 95 -5.18 4.71 4.67
CA LEU A 95 -6.53 4.42 4.22
C LEU A 95 -7.03 5.50 3.27
N MET A 96 -7.72 5.06 2.22
CA MET A 96 -8.32 5.92 1.20
C MET A 96 -9.81 5.67 1.12
N SER A 97 -10.59 6.75 0.97
CA SER A 97 -11.99 6.61 0.59
C SER A 97 -12.05 6.18 -0.88
N ARG A 98 -12.89 5.18 -1.19
CA ARG A 98 -13.16 4.74 -2.57
C ARG A 98 -14.02 5.71 -3.38
N ARG A 99 -14.16 6.96 -2.92
CA ARG A 99 -14.87 8.03 -3.62
C ARG A 99 -13.86 8.79 -4.49
N GLY A 100 -13.98 8.64 -5.81
CA GLY A 100 -13.09 9.27 -6.78
C GLY A 100 -11.95 8.35 -7.23
N ASP A 101 -10.90 8.96 -7.78
CA ASP A 101 -9.73 8.25 -8.28
C ASP A 101 -8.79 7.85 -7.14
N LEU A 102 -8.88 6.57 -6.77
CA LEU A 102 -8.04 5.97 -5.74
C LEU A 102 -6.55 5.96 -6.11
N CYS A 103 -6.24 5.76 -7.38
CA CYS A 103 -4.86 5.65 -7.84
C CYS A 103 -4.18 7.01 -7.81
N GLU A 104 -4.86 8.06 -8.23
CA GLU A 104 -4.35 9.43 -8.09
C GLU A 104 -4.20 9.83 -6.61
N ALA A 105 -5.17 9.47 -5.75
CA ALA A 105 -5.07 9.74 -4.32
C ALA A 105 -3.87 9.01 -3.67
N ALA A 106 -3.66 7.74 -4.03
CA ALA A 106 -2.53 6.95 -3.57
C ALA A 106 -1.19 7.51 -4.09
N ARG A 107 -1.11 7.89 -5.36
CA ARG A 107 0.06 8.55 -5.96
C ARG A 107 0.44 9.82 -5.21
N ARG A 108 -0.53 10.69 -4.94
CA ARG A 108 -0.30 11.95 -4.19
C ARG A 108 0.18 11.68 -2.77
N ARG A 109 -0.43 10.71 -2.07
CA ARG A 109 0.00 10.37 -0.71
C ARG A 109 1.38 9.73 -0.70
N ALA A 110 1.71 8.87 -1.67
CA ALA A 110 3.05 8.33 -1.83
C ALA A 110 4.08 9.44 -2.05
N THR A 111 3.81 10.37 -2.97
CA THR A 111 4.66 11.54 -3.25
C THR A 111 4.92 12.35 -1.98
N GLN A 112 3.87 12.64 -1.21
CA GLN A 112 3.98 13.36 0.06
C GLN A 112 4.78 12.57 1.11
N HIS A 113 4.42 11.30 1.33
CA HIS A 113 5.05 10.48 2.36
C HIS A 113 6.54 10.27 2.08
N LEU A 114 6.91 10.12 0.81
CA LEU A 114 8.28 9.95 0.35
C LEU A 114 9.04 11.28 0.15
N SER A 115 8.37 12.43 0.35
CA SER A 115 8.94 13.77 0.16
C SER A 115 9.56 13.98 -1.23
N LEU A 116 8.90 13.45 -2.27
CA LEU A 116 9.34 13.56 -3.66
C LEU A 116 8.88 14.89 -4.26
N ILE A 117 9.73 15.51 -5.09
CA ILE A 117 9.46 16.75 -5.79
C ILE A 117 9.37 16.43 -7.28
N ASP A 118 8.20 16.65 -7.86
CA ASP A 118 7.90 16.39 -9.28
C ASP A 118 8.34 15.00 -9.78
N PRO A 119 7.90 13.91 -9.11
CA PRO A 119 8.35 12.57 -9.44
C PRO A 119 7.79 12.07 -10.78
N SER A 120 8.52 11.15 -11.43
CA SER A 120 8.00 10.45 -12.60
C SER A 120 6.79 9.58 -12.23
N TRP A 121 5.84 9.46 -13.16
CA TRP A 121 4.65 8.62 -12.97
C TRP A 121 4.33 7.83 -14.24
N GLU A 122 4.25 6.52 -14.09
CA GLU A 122 3.82 5.59 -15.13
C GLU A 122 2.55 4.86 -14.66
N PRO A 123 1.35 5.20 -15.19
CA PRO A 123 0.12 4.52 -14.82
C PRO A 123 0.14 3.04 -15.23
N ALA A 124 -0.48 2.19 -14.42
CA ALA A 124 -0.74 0.81 -14.82
C ALA A 124 -1.80 0.79 -15.93
N HIS A 125 -1.71 -0.19 -16.84
CA HIS A 125 -2.62 -0.29 -17.99
C HIS A 125 -4.10 -0.22 -17.57
N GLY A 126 -4.85 0.70 -18.18
CA GLY A 126 -6.29 0.88 -17.92
C GLY A 126 -6.64 1.73 -16.69
N LYS A 127 -5.65 2.44 -16.12
CA LYS A 127 -5.81 3.37 -14.99
C LYS A 127 -5.33 4.77 -15.41
N ASP A 128 -6.09 5.43 -16.30
CA ASP A 128 -5.89 6.82 -16.73
C ASP A 128 -6.93 7.77 -16.13
#